data_AF-A0A6G7C029-F1
#
_entry.id   AF-A0A6G7C029-F1
#
_cell.length_a   1.000
_cell.length_b   1.000
_cell.length_c   1.000
_cell.angle_alpha   90.00
_cell.angle_beta   90.00
_cell.angle_gamma   90.00
#
_symmetry.space_group_name_H-M   'P 1'
#
loop_
_entity.id
_entity.type
_entity.pdbx_description
1 polymer ?
#
loop_
_entity_poly.entity_id
_entity_poly.type
_entity_poly.pdbx_seq_one_letter_code
_entity_poly.pdbx_strand_id
1 'polypeptide(L)'
;MKREQIEVWIAEGYNILEHNKPKIVQGDVWEYLNKCDGQGTDVYALSELANWSDRELSELELRKYAKEYGQLGEKQFLRNEAIRTKQFDKYVAFLKLFYPNSVEKELEEAKFLAERVQQLTKAEMEQWVVSNNINVLLSDLNCLDESAIITGMVVPSEELVSYTDGGLQDTMDCHVTPMEFFSHTNHTAYWIDPKIKA
;
A
#
# COMPACT_ATOMS: atom_id res chain seq x y z
N MET A 1 1.10 5.12 4.71
CA MET A 1 2.34 5.39 5.43
C MET A 1 1.92 6.15 6.65
N LYS A 2 2.09 5.51 7.79
CA LYS A 2 1.70 6.09 9.06
C LYS A 2 2.94 6.62 9.78
N ARG A 3 2.70 7.51 10.74
CA ARG A 3 3.76 8.07 11.60
C ARG A 3 4.50 6.96 12.35
N GLU A 4 3.78 5.95 12.83
CA GLU A 4 4.38 4.83 13.56
C GLU A 4 5.41 4.06 12.71
N GLN A 5 5.15 3.89 11.41
CA GLN A 5 6.08 3.24 10.48
C GLN A 5 7.37 4.07 10.29
N ILE A 6 7.23 5.40 10.18
CA ILE A 6 8.37 6.33 10.09
C ILE A 6 9.21 6.30 11.38
N GLU A 7 8.56 6.28 12.54
CA GLU A 7 9.22 6.20 13.85
C GLU A 7 9.99 4.89 14.01
N VAL A 8 9.44 3.76 13.55
CA VAL A 8 10.15 2.47 13.52
C VAL A 8 11.39 2.56 12.64
N TRP A 9 11.29 3.11 11.43
CA TRP A 9 12.46 3.25 10.55
C TRP A 9 13.55 4.14 11.17
N ILE A 10 13.17 5.23 11.83
CA ILE A 10 14.13 6.08 12.56
C ILE A 10 14.81 5.29 13.68
N ALA A 11 14.05 4.49 14.44
CA ALA A 11 14.59 3.66 15.51
C ALA A 11 15.53 2.55 15.00
N GLU A 12 15.27 2.02 13.80
CA GLU A 12 16.13 1.05 13.10
C GLU A 12 17.38 1.69 12.47
N GLY A 13 17.49 3.02 12.52
CA GLY A 13 18.68 3.77 12.09
C GLY A 13 18.60 4.32 10.66
N TYR A 14 17.48 4.14 9.96
CA TYR A 14 17.22 4.82 8.69
C TYR A 14 17.07 6.33 8.91
N ASN A 15 17.49 7.14 7.95
CA ASN A 15 17.46 8.60 8.09
C ASN A 15 16.80 9.34 6.91
N ILE A 16 16.64 8.68 5.77
CA ILE A 16 15.90 9.23 4.63
C ILE A 16 14.90 8.22 4.07
N LEU A 17 13.91 8.74 3.37
CA LEU A 17 13.02 8.01 2.48
C LEU A 17 13.36 8.41 1.05
N GLU A 18 13.94 7.50 0.27
CA GLU A 18 14.30 7.73 -1.14
C GLU A 18 13.44 6.82 -2.01
N HIS A 19 12.64 7.40 -2.91
CA HIS A 19 11.69 6.66 -3.75
C HIS A 19 10.78 5.71 -2.93
N ASN A 20 10.27 6.21 -1.80
CA ASN A 20 9.46 5.44 -0.85
C ASN A 20 10.15 4.21 -0.21
N LYS A 21 11.48 4.14 -0.27
CA LYS A 21 12.27 3.11 0.41
C LYS A 21 13.13 3.75 1.51
N PRO A 22 13.06 3.25 2.75
CA PRO A 22 13.91 3.78 3.83
C PRO A 22 15.37 3.44 3.53
N LYS A 23 16.25 4.43 3.68
CA LYS A 23 17.69 4.31 3.40
C LYS A 23 18.52 5.02 4.46
N ILE A 24 19.71 4.49 4.68
CA ILE A 24 20.74 5.10 5.54
C ILE A 24 21.71 5.85 4.64
N VAL A 25 21.78 7.17 4.82
CA VAL A 25 22.84 8.02 4.28
C VAL A 25 23.90 8.23 5.34
N GLN A 26 25.15 7.93 5.00
CA GLN A 26 26.30 8.22 5.86
C GLN A 26 26.73 9.67 5.65
N GLY A 27 26.98 10.40 6.74
CA GLY A 27 27.37 11.82 6.70
C GLY A 27 26.20 12.78 6.93
N ASP A 28 26.30 13.99 6.37
CA ASP A 28 25.26 15.02 6.54
C ASP A 28 24.07 14.74 5.61
N VAL A 29 22.93 14.42 6.23
CA VAL A 29 21.65 14.15 5.54
C VAL A 29 21.18 15.36 4.74
N TRP A 30 21.36 16.58 5.26
CA TRP A 30 20.92 17.80 4.57
C TRP A 30 21.79 18.11 3.36
N GLU A 31 23.10 17.84 3.44
CA GLU A 31 23.98 17.94 2.28
C GLU A 31 23.59 16.93 1.20
N TYR A 32 23.19 15.71 1.57
CA TYR A 32 22.66 14.72 0.64
C TYR A 32 21.36 15.20 -0.02
N LEU A 33 20.40 15.65 0.77
CA LEU A 33 19.11 16.14 0.27
C LEU A 33 19.28 17.32 -0.69
N ASN A 34 20.15 18.30 -0.36
CA ASN A 34 20.44 19.43 -1.24
C ASN A 34 21.07 19.02 -2.57
N LYS A 35 21.81 17.89 -2.63
CA LYS A 35 22.35 17.35 -3.89
C LYS A 35 21.27 16.64 -4.73
N CYS A 36 20.25 16.11 -4.07
CA CYS A 36 19.08 15.51 -4.71
C CYS A 36 18.06 16.58 -5.16
N ASP A 37 18.02 17.71 -4.47
CA ASP A 37 17.07 18.80 -4.75
C ASP A 37 17.26 19.34 -6.17
N GLY A 38 16.15 19.49 -6.90
CA GLY A 38 16.16 19.87 -8.33
C GLY A 38 16.43 18.73 -9.33
N GLN A 39 16.69 17.49 -8.90
CA GLN A 39 16.79 16.32 -9.81
C GLN A 39 15.47 15.56 -9.98
N GLY A 40 14.36 16.05 -9.42
CA GLY A 40 13.05 15.39 -9.49
C GLY A 40 12.99 14.07 -8.68
N THR A 41 13.93 13.89 -7.75
CA THR A 41 14.01 12.72 -6.88
C THR A 41 13.14 12.93 -5.64
N ASP A 42 12.22 11.99 -5.40
CA ASP A 42 11.38 11.93 -4.21
C ASP A 42 12.23 11.46 -3.02
N VAL A 43 13.01 12.39 -2.45
CA VAL A 43 13.86 12.13 -1.27
C VAL A 43 13.42 13.03 -0.13
N TYR A 44 13.14 12.44 1.01
CA TYR A 44 12.68 13.14 2.20
C TYR A 44 13.50 12.72 3.42
N ALA A 45 13.78 13.64 4.34
CA ALA A 45 14.29 13.26 5.66
C ALA A 45 13.19 12.55 6.45
N LEU A 46 13.49 11.39 7.05
CA LEU A 46 12.50 10.71 7.92
C LEU A 46 12.12 11.57 9.13
N SER A 47 13.07 12.36 9.65
CA SER A 47 12.82 13.31 10.73
C SER A 47 11.84 14.43 10.35
N GLU A 48 11.79 14.84 9.09
CA GLU A 48 10.78 15.79 8.61
C GLU A 48 9.42 15.11 8.46
N LEU A 49 9.39 13.94 7.82
CA LEU A 49 8.15 13.19 7.62
C LEU A 49 7.47 12.81 8.95
N ALA A 50 8.24 12.54 10.01
CA ALA A 50 7.70 12.26 11.34
C ALA A 50 6.86 13.43 11.90
N ASN A 51 7.15 14.66 11.48
CA ASN A 51 6.44 15.86 11.89
C ASN A 51 5.25 16.22 10.99
N TRP A 52 5.08 15.53 9.86
CA TRP A 52 3.94 15.75 8.96
C TRP A 52 2.65 15.23 9.59
N SER A 53 1.54 15.86 9.25
CA SER A 53 0.21 15.37 9.59
C SER A 53 -0.14 14.10 8.80
N ASP A 54 -1.07 13.30 9.34
CA ASP A 54 -1.51 12.07 8.68
C ASP A 54 -2.11 12.35 7.29
N ARG A 55 -2.68 13.56 7.11
CA ARG A 55 -3.16 14.05 5.83
C ARG A 55 -2.00 14.23 4.83
N GLU A 56 -0.93 14.91 5.23
CA GLU A 56 0.22 15.16 4.36
C GLU A 56 0.93 13.85 4.00
N LEU A 57 1.04 12.90 4.93
CA LEU A 57 1.57 11.56 4.66
C LEU A 57 0.69 10.78 3.68
N SER A 58 -0.64 10.87 3.82
CA SER A 58 -1.57 10.26 2.87
C SER A 58 -1.51 10.92 1.48
N GLU A 59 -1.30 12.24 1.41
CA GLU A 59 -1.12 12.96 0.15
C GLU A 59 0.22 12.57 -0.53
N LEU A 60 1.27 12.29 0.25
CA LEU A 60 2.54 11.76 -0.27
C LEU A 60 2.36 10.38 -0.92
N GLU A 61 1.62 9.48 -0.27
CA GLU A 61 1.32 8.17 -0.86
C GLU A 61 0.45 8.28 -2.11
N LEU A 62 -0.58 9.12 -2.10
CA LEU A 62 -1.39 9.38 -3.29
C LEU A 62 -0.50 9.80 -4.48
N ARG A 63 0.47 10.69 -4.23
CA ARG A 63 1.41 11.16 -5.26
C ARG A 63 2.28 10.04 -5.82
N LYS A 64 2.73 9.08 -5.00
CA LYS A 64 3.45 7.87 -5.45
C LYS A 64 2.65 7.16 -6.54
N TYR A 65 1.39 6.83 -6.24
CA TYR A 65 0.50 6.13 -7.18
C TYR A 65 0.15 6.95 -8.42
N ALA A 66 -0.12 8.25 -8.25
CA ALA A 66 -0.42 9.14 -9.35
C ALA A 66 0.78 9.35 -10.29
N LYS A 67 2.02 9.40 -9.76
CA LYS A 67 3.24 9.55 -10.56
C LYS A 67 3.49 8.34 -11.45
N GLU A 68 3.23 7.14 -10.92
CA GLU A 68 3.55 5.89 -11.59
C GLU A 68 2.46 5.41 -12.54
N TYR A 69 1.19 5.56 -12.15
CA TYR A 69 0.03 5.03 -12.88
C TYR A 69 -0.98 6.10 -13.31
N GLY A 70 -0.70 7.38 -13.09
CA GLY A 70 -1.61 8.46 -13.41
C GLY A 70 -2.95 8.33 -12.68
N GLN A 71 -4.03 8.61 -13.41
CA GLN A 71 -5.40 8.54 -12.89
C GLN A 71 -5.78 7.14 -12.40
N LEU A 72 -5.17 6.07 -12.92
CA LEU A 72 -5.45 4.71 -12.47
C LEU A 72 -4.96 4.47 -11.04
N GLY A 73 -3.74 4.93 -10.74
CA GLY A 73 -3.17 4.82 -9.39
C GLY A 73 -3.93 5.67 -8.39
N GLU A 74 -4.26 6.91 -8.76
CA GLU A 74 -5.08 7.78 -7.92
C GLU A 74 -6.46 7.17 -7.64
N LYS A 75 -7.10 6.60 -8.67
CA LYS A 75 -8.38 5.89 -8.54
C LYS A 75 -8.28 4.75 -7.53
N GLN A 76 -7.28 3.88 -7.64
CA GLN A 76 -7.14 2.73 -6.74
C GLN A 76 -6.86 3.16 -5.30
N PHE A 77 -5.97 4.14 -5.11
CA PHE A 77 -5.66 4.65 -3.77
C PHE A 77 -6.88 5.26 -3.09
N LEU A 78 -7.62 6.14 -3.79
CA LEU A 78 -8.83 6.78 -3.26
C LEU A 78 -9.95 5.76 -3.02
N ARG A 79 -10.07 4.74 -3.87
CA ARG A 79 -11.00 3.63 -3.65
C ARG A 79 -10.71 2.94 -2.32
N ASN A 80 -9.45 2.60 -2.05
CA ASN A 80 -9.06 1.93 -0.82
C ASN A 80 -9.21 2.82 0.42
N GLU A 81 -8.87 4.11 0.32
CA GLU A 81 -9.17 5.09 1.38
C GLU A 81 -10.67 5.08 1.70
N ALA A 82 -11.52 5.16 0.68
CA ALA A 82 -12.97 5.19 0.85
C ALA A 82 -13.53 3.90 1.47
N ILE A 83 -13.01 2.73 1.07
CA ILE A 83 -13.41 1.43 1.62
C ILE A 83 -13.05 1.34 3.11
N ARG A 84 -11.80 1.63 3.48
CA ARG A 84 -11.31 1.51 4.86
C ARG A 84 -11.99 2.48 5.82
N THR A 85 -12.25 3.70 5.34
CA THR A 85 -12.85 4.77 6.16
C THR A 85 -14.37 4.81 6.09
N LYS A 86 -14.97 4.08 5.15
CA LYS A 86 -16.38 4.18 4.75
C LYS A 86 -16.81 5.60 4.33
N GLN A 87 -15.87 6.44 3.90
CA GLN A 87 -16.11 7.81 3.43
C GLN A 87 -15.86 7.90 1.92
N PHE A 88 -16.93 8.08 1.14
CA PHE A 88 -16.85 7.96 -0.33
C PHE A 88 -16.80 9.29 -1.07
N ASP A 89 -16.94 10.44 -0.40
CA ASP A 89 -17.11 11.74 -1.05
C ASP A 89 -15.94 12.12 -1.96
N LYS A 90 -14.70 11.93 -1.48
CA LYS A 90 -13.49 12.18 -2.27
C LYS A 90 -13.42 11.28 -3.49
N TYR A 91 -13.66 9.98 -3.30
CA TYR A 91 -13.62 9.00 -4.38
C TYR A 91 -14.69 9.28 -5.44
N VAL A 92 -15.91 9.64 -5.03
CA VAL A 92 -17.00 10.01 -5.94
C VAL A 92 -16.68 11.30 -6.69
N ALA A 93 -16.11 12.31 -6.03
CA ALA A 93 -15.69 13.55 -6.69
C ALA A 93 -14.64 13.27 -7.77
N PHE A 94 -13.65 12.43 -7.47
CA PHE A 94 -12.64 11.98 -8.42
C PHE A 94 -13.26 11.22 -9.61
N LEU A 95 -14.14 10.24 -9.34
CA LEU A 95 -14.80 9.46 -10.40
C LEU A 95 -15.64 10.35 -11.31
N LYS A 96 -16.36 11.35 -10.79
CA LYS A 96 -17.15 12.27 -11.61
C LYS A 96 -16.29 13.09 -12.57
N LEU A 97 -15.05 13.40 -12.19
CA LEU A 97 -14.13 14.20 -13.00
C LEU A 97 -13.45 13.36 -14.09
N PHE A 98 -13.02 12.14 -13.77
CA PHE A 98 -12.16 11.34 -14.65
C PHE A 98 -12.80 10.06 -15.21
N TYR A 99 -13.82 9.53 -14.54
CA TYR A 99 -14.53 8.30 -14.91
C TYR A 99 -16.07 8.47 -14.86
N PRO A 100 -16.65 9.51 -15.50
CA PRO A 100 -18.05 9.89 -15.30
C PRO A 100 -19.05 8.79 -15.72
N ASN A 101 -18.68 7.93 -16.66
CA ASN A 101 -19.54 6.88 -17.18
C ASN A 101 -19.61 5.62 -16.30
N SER A 102 -18.74 5.50 -15.28
CA SER A 102 -18.68 4.32 -14.41
C SER A 102 -18.91 4.65 -12.93
N VAL A 103 -19.26 5.90 -12.59
CA VAL A 103 -19.39 6.36 -11.19
C VAL A 103 -20.31 5.46 -10.36
N GLU A 104 -21.48 5.12 -10.90
CA GLU A 104 -22.48 4.29 -10.20
C GLU A 104 -21.93 2.89 -9.91
N LYS A 105 -21.43 2.21 -10.96
CA LYS A 105 -20.85 0.86 -10.86
C LYS A 105 -19.66 0.83 -9.89
N GLU A 106 -18.71 1.74 -10.04
CA GLU A 106 -17.49 1.79 -9.21
C GLU A 106 -17.84 2.06 -7.74
N LEU A 107 -18.80 2.95 -7.48
CA LEU A 107 -19.25 3.26 -6.14
C LEU A 107 -20.01 2.08 -5.50
N GLU A 108 -20.85 1.40 -6.27
CA GLU A 108 -21.56 0.19 -5.82
C GLU A 108 -20.56 -0.92 -5.44
N GLU A 109 -19.61 -1.21 -6.32
CA GLU A 109 -18.56 -2.22 -6.08
C GLU A 109 -17.69 -1.86 -4.87
N ALA A 110 -17.30 -0.59 -4.71
CA ALA A 110 -16.52 -0.14 -3.57
C ALA A 110 -17.32 -0.22 -2.26
N LYS A 111 -18.59 0.18 -2.25
CA LYS A 111 -19.46 0.05 -1.08
C LYS A 111 -19.70 -1.40 -0.69
N PHE A 112 -19.93 -2.27 -1.68
CA PHE A 112 -20.08 -3.70 -1.45
C PHE A 112 -18.82 -4.29 -0.81
N LEU A 113 -17.64 -3.92 -1.29
CA LEU A 113 -16.38 -4.35 -0.69
C LEU A 113 -16.19 -3.78 0.73
N ALA A 114 -16.55 -2.53 0.97
CA ALA A 114 -16.45 -1.87 2.29
C ALA A 114 -17.30 -2.54 3.38
N GLU A 115 -18.37 -3.24 3.03
CA GLU A 115 -19.17 -3.99 3.99
C GLU A 115 -18.55 -5.33 4.40
N ARG A 116 -17.61 -5.88 3.62
CA ARG A 116 -16.96 -7.15 3.92
C ARG A 116 -15.50 -7.05 4.34
N VAL A 117 -14.81 -5.97 3.99
CA VAL A 117 -13.39 -5.80 4.30
C VAL A 117 -13.20 -5.80 5.82
N GLN A 118 -12.24 -6.59 6.27
CA GLN A 118 -11.92 -6.76 7.69
C GLN A 118 -10.53 -6.22 7.98
N GLN A 119 -10.35 -5.70 9.17
CA GLN A 119 -9.03 -5.36 9.69
C GLN A 119 -8.58 -6.49 10.62
N LEU A 120 -7.41 -7.06 10.35
CA LEU A 120 -6.79 -8.12 11.13
C LEU A 120 -5.45 -7.65 11.69
N THR A 121 -5.10 -8.14 12.88
CA THR A 121 -3.73 -8.09 13.40
C THR A 121 -2.81 -9.04 12.61
N LYS A 122 -1.49 -8.93 12.77
CA LYS A 122 -0.52 -9.85 12.15
C LYS A 122 -0.83 -11.32 12.47
N ALA A 123 -1.08 -11.64 13.74
CA ALA A 123 -1.39 -12.99 14.18
C ALA A 123 -2.70 -13.54 13.57
N GLU A 124 -3.74 -12.71 13.49
CA GLU A 124 -5.01 -13.09 12.85
C GLU A 124 -4.85 -13.28 11.34
N MET A 125 -4.05 -12.44 10.68
CA MET A 125 -3.76 -12.58 9.25
C MET A 125 -2.97 -13.87 8.96
N GLU A 126 -1.94 -14.19 9.76
CA GLU A 126 -1.20 -15.45 9.67
C GLU A 126 -2.14 -16.65 9.87
N GLN A 127 -3.02 -16.59 10.86
CA GLN A 127 -4.02 -17.64 11.09
C GLN A 127 -5.01 -17.77 9.92
N TRP A 128 -5.46 -16.66 9.33
CA TRP A 128 -6.34 -16.66 8.17
C TRP A 128 -5.67 -17.30 6.95
N VAL A 129 -4.39 -17.03 6.71
CA VAL A 129 -3.58 -17.68 5.67
C VAL A 129 -3.53 -19.19 5.86
N VAL A 130 -3.14 -19.64 7.06
CA VAL A 130 -2.99 -21.07 7.35
C VAL A 130 -4.34 -21.79 7.28
N SER A 131 -5.40 -21.22 7.86
CA SER A 131 -6.72 -21.86 7.93
C SER A 131 -7.38 -22.06 6.56
N ASN A 132 -7.01 -21.24 5.58
CA ASN A 132 -7.57 -21.28 4.22
C ASN A 132 -6.61 -21.88 3.18
N ASN A 133 -5.43 -22.37 3.60
CA ASN A 133 -4.38 -22.87 2.71
C ASN A 133 -3.97 -21.87 1.63
N ILE A 134 -4.00 -20.57 1.95
CA ILE A 134 -3.62 -19.50 1.02
C ILE A 134 -2.12 -19.63 0.73
N ASN A 135 -1.76 -19.74 -0.55
CA ASN A 135 -0.36 -19.77 -0.98
C ASN A 135 0.03 -18.55 -1.84
N VAL A 136 -0.93 -17.70 -2.21
CA VAL A 136 -0.69 -16.40 -2.85
C VAL A 136 -1.53 -15.33 -2.16
N LEU A 137 -0.91 -14.21 -1.81
CA LEU A 137 -1.56 -12.99 -1.37
C LEU A 137 -1.55 -11.98 -2.51
N LEU A 138 -2.75 -11.51 -2.88
CA LEU A 138 -2.95 -10.48 -3.88
C LEU A 138 -3.18 -9.14 -3.17
N SER A 139 -2.42 -8.12 -3.54
CA SER A 139 -2.52 -6.78 -2.97
C SER A 139 -2.87 -5.80 -4.08
N ASP A 140 -3.94 -5.04 -3.92
CA ASP A 140 -4.40 -4.09 -4.94
C ASP A 140 -3.54 -2.82 -5.06
N LEU A 141 -2.83 -2.49 -4.00
CA LEU A 141 -1.75 -1.49 -3.93
C LEU A 141 -0.41 -2.19 -3.66
N ASN A 142 0.67 -1.44 -3.48
CA ASN A 142 1.94 -2.04 -3.06
C ASN A 142 1.72 -2.86 -1.78
N CYS A 143 2.19 -4.11 -1.77
CA CYS A 143 1.93 -5.04 -0.67
C CYS A 143 2.53 -4.61 0.67
N LEU A 144 3.49 -3.68 0.68
CA LEU A 144 4.09 -3.13 1.89
C LEU A 144 3.41 -1.83 2.37
N ASP A 145 2.37 -1.35 1.69
CA ASP A 145 1.63 -0.18 2.12
C ASP A 145 0.44 -0.58 3.01
N GLU A 146 0.29 0.06 4.17
CA GLU A 146 -0.84 -0.17 5.09
C GLU A 146 -2.22 0.17 4.50
N SER A 147 -2.25 0.89 3.38
CA SER A 147 -3.47 1.23 2.64
C SER A 147 -3.97 0.13 1.71
N ALA A 148 -3.16 -0.92 1.49
CA ALA A 148 -3.51 -2.03 0.63
C ALA A 148 -4.63 -2.89 1.22
N ILE A 149 -5.45 -3.46 0.34
CA ILE A 149 -6.45 -4.47 0.69
C ILE A 149 -5.98 -5.79 0.10
N ILE A 150 -5.77 -6.77 0.98
CA ILE A 150 -5.20 -8.07 0.63
C ILE A 150 -6.31 -9.08 0.37
N THR A 151 -6.18 -9.87 -0.69
CA THR A 151 -7.06 -10.99 -1.02
C THR A 151 -6.27 -12.29 -1.07
N GLY A 152 -6.84 -13.37 -0.54
CA GLY A 152 -6.21 -14.68 -0.55
C GLY A 152 -6.47 -15.44 -1.84
N MET A 153 -5.49 -16.19 -2.32
CA MET A 153 -5.63 -17.10 -3.45
C MET A 153 -4.93 -18.43 -3.17
N VAL A 154 -5.51 -19.51 -3.71
CA VAL A 154 -4.94 -20.85 -3.68
C VAL A 154 -4.68 -21.28 -5.12
N VAL A 155 -3.42 -21.51 -5.46
CA VAL A 155 -3.00 -21.97 -6.79
C VAL A 155 -2.28 -23.32 -6.73
N PRO A 156 -2.24 -24.10 -7.82
CA PRO A 156 -1.39 -25.29 -7.90
C PRO A 156 0.10 -24.94 -7.67
N SER A 157 0.83 -25.84 -7.01
CA SER A 157 2.25 -25.60 -6.67
C SER A 157 3.13 -25.35 -7.90
N GLU A 158 2.83 -25.98 -9.04
CA GLU A 158 3.53 -25.75 -10.31
C GLU A 158 3.36 -24.33 -10.87
N GLU A 159 2.29 -23.63 -10.51
CA GLU A 159 1.98 -22.29 -11.01
C GLU A 159 2.45 -21.20 -10.03
N LEU A 160 2.75 -21.54 -8.77
CA LEU A 160 3.04 -20.58 -7.70
C LEU A 160 4.07 -19.52 -8.11
N VAL A 161 5.20 -19.95 -8.67
CA VAL A 161 6.28 -19.05 -9.10
C VAL A 161 5.79 -18.06 -10.16
N SER A 162 4.96 -18.52 -11.10
CA SER A 162 4.42 -17.66 -12.17
C SER A 162 3.46 -16.60 -11.64
N TYR A 163 2.74 -16.89 -10.56
CA TYR A 163 1.86 -15.93 -9.92
C TYR A 163 2.63 -14.90 -9.11
N THR A 164 3.73 -15.27 -8.46
CA THR A 164 4.42 -14.39 -7.49
C THR A 164 5.71 -13.75 -8.00
N ASP A 165 6.11 -14.01 -9.25
CA ASP A 165 7.32 -13.43 -9.82
C ASP A 165 7.23 -11.90 -9.89
N GLY A 166 8.20 -11.22 -9.29
CA GLY A 166 8.26 -9.75 -9.28
C GLY A 166 7.33 -9.04 -8.28
N GLY A 167 6.51 -9.76 -7.51
CA GLY A 167 5.41 -9.14 -6.75
C GLY A 167 5.85 -8.18 -5.63
N LEU A 168 7.03 -8.36 -5.04
CA LEU A 168 7.57 -7.41 -4.05
C LEU A 168 8.07 -6.10 -4.70
N GLN A 169 8.41 -6.15 -5.98
CA GLN A 169 8.88 -4.99 -6.74
C GLN A 169 7.71 -4.20 -7.32
N ASP A 170 6.55 -4.82 -7.49
CA ASP A 170 5.35 -4.18 -8.01
C ASP A 170 4.81 -3.12 -7.05
N THR A 171 4.29 -2.06 -7.64
CA THR A 171 3.75 -0.91 -6.91
C THR A 171 2.24 -0.92 -6.84
N MET A 172 1.54 -1.73 -7.64
CA MET A 172 0.12 -2.04 -7.59
C MET A 172 -0.12 -3.46 -8.12
N ASP A 173 -1.24 -4.07 -7.74
CA ASP A 173 -1.62 -5.43 -8.18
C ASP A 173 -0.52 -6.47 -7.90
N CYS A 174 0.06 -6.42 -6.70
CA CYS A 174 1.17 -7.26 -6.30
C CYS A 174 0.68 -8.66 -5.97
N HIS A 175 1.45 -9.67 -6.37
CA HIS A 175 1.21 -11.06 -6.01
C HIS A 175 2.42 -11.63 -5.29
N VAL A 176 2.26 -12.04 -4.04
CA VAL A 176 3.40 -12.50 -3.24
C VAL A 176 3.04 -13.77 -2.48
N THR A 177 4.05 -14.58 -2.17
CA THR A 177 3.84 -15.67 -1.23
C THR A 177 3.61 -15.11 0.18
N PRO A 178 2.85 -15.79 1.06
CA PRO A 178 2.74 -15.39 2.45
C PRO A 178 4.10 -15.27 3.15
N MET A 179 5.05 -16.14 2.81
CA MET A 179 6.40 -16.10 3.38
C MET A 179 7.11 -14.79 3.04
N GLU A 180 7.13 -14.39 1.77
CA GLU A 180 7.71 -13.12 1.33
C GLU A 180 7.01 -11.92 1.93
N PHE A 181 5.67 -11.95 2.00
CA PHE A 181 4.88 -10.87 2.56
C PHE A 181 5.19 -10.64 4.05
N PHE A 182 5.16 -11.69 4.87
CA PHE A 182 5.37 -11.56 6.31
C PHE A 182 6.83 -11.32 6.70
N SER A 183 7.80 -11.64 5.83
CA SER A 183 9.21 -11.30 6.05
C SER A 183 9.53 -9.83 5.77
N HIS A 184 8.68 -9.13 5.00
CA HIS A 184 8.90 -7.72 4.62
C HIS A 184 7.88 -6.75 5.24
N THR A 185 6.85 -7.25 5.93
CA THR A 185 5.86 -6.42 6.62
C THR A 185 5.86 -6.64 8.13
N ASN A 186 5.70 -5.53 8.85
CA ASN A 186 5.52 -5.53 10.30
C ASN A 186 4.40 -4.58 10.73
N HIS A 187 3.34 -4.51 9.92
CA HIS A 187 2.21 -3.64 10.20
C HIS A 187 1.45 -4.13 11.44
N THR A 188 0.91 -3.18 12.20
CA THR A 188 0.07 -3.49 13.34
C THR A 188 -1.30 -4.02 12.93
N ALA A 189 -1.74 -3.66 11.72
CA ALA A 189 -3.01 -4.09 11.15
C ALA A 189 -2.93 -4.24 9.63
N TYR A 190 -3.70 -5.18 9.10
CA TYR A 190 -3.83 -5.50 7.70
C TYR A 190 -5.30 -5.48 7.30
N TRP A 191 -5.60 -4.93 6.13
CA TRP A 191 -6.96 -4.95 5.59
C TRP A 191 -7.10 -6.13 4.62
N ILE A 192 -8.10 -6.97 4.83
CA ILE A 192 -8.36 -8.11 3.97
C ILE A 192 -9.75 -8.06 3.35
N ASP A 193 -9.85 -8.55 2.12
CA ASP A 193 -11.08 -9.13 1.60
C ASP A 193 -11.11 -10.60 2.01
N PRO A 194 -12.07 -11.04 2.86
CA PRO A 194 -12.10 -12.42 3.35
C PRO A 194 -12.42 -13.46 2.27
N LYS A 195 -12.80 -13.02 1.05
CA LYS A 195 -13.00 -13.93 -0.08
C LYS A 195 -11.67 -14.59 -0.48
N ILE A 196 -11.72 -15.91 -0.66
CA ILE A 196 -10.60 -16.68 -1.21
C ILE A 196 -10.85 -16.89 -2.71
N LYS A 197 -9.85 -16.58 -3.54
CA LYS A 197 -9.83 -16.91 -4.97
C LYS A 197 -9.27 -18.33 -5.16
N ALA A 198 -9.77 -18.99 -6.19
CA ALA A 198 -9.33 -20.29 -6.65
C ALA A 198 -8.81 -20.17 -8.08
#